data_AF-A0A1J0I3B8-F1
#
_entry.id   AF-A0A1J0I3B8-F1
#
_cell.length_a   1.000
_cell.length_b   1.000
_cell.length_c   1.000
_cell.angle_alpha   90.00
_cell.angle_beta   90.00
_cell.angle_gamma   90.00
#
_symmetry.space_group_name_H-M   'P 1'
#
loop_
_entity.id
_entity.type
_entity.pdbx_description
1 polymer ?
#
loop_
_entity_poly.entity_id
_entity_poly.type
_entity_poly.pdbx_seq_one_letter_code
_entity_poly.pdbx_strand_id
1 'polypeptide(L)' 'LAVVLWSYPRGEGISKEGETAVDVIAYAAHMAALLGANIIKVKLPTKYLEREKIETENIESLPKRIEYVKRSCFAGK' A
#
# COMPACT_ATOMS: atom_id res chain seq x y z
N LEU A 1 -19.54 14.48 -3.51
CA LEU A 1 -19.38 13.81 -2.20
C LEU A 1 -17.94 13.34 -2.10
N ALA A 2 -17.25 13.53 -0.96
CA ALA A 2 -15.93 12.96 -0.76
C ALA A 2 -16.06 11.49 -0.31
N VAL A 3 -15.33 10.59 -0.96
CA VAL A 3 -15.29 9.15 -0.66
C VAL A 3 -14.04 8.83 0.14
N VAL A 4 -14.22 8.12 1.25
CA VAL A 4 -13.14 7.61 2.10
C VAL A 4 -13.13 6.09 2.02
N LEU A 5 -12.01 5.50 1.60
CA LEU A 5 -11.83 4.04 1.57
C LEU A 5 -10.80 3.60 2.61
N TRP A 6 -11.16 2.59 3.40
CA TRP A 6 -10.21 1.85 4.25
C TRP A 6 -9.65 0.69 3.43
N SER A 7 -8.43 0.87 2.92
CA SER A 7 -7.75 -0.12 2.10
C SER A 7 -6.83 -0.97 2.97
N TYR A 8 -7.40 -1.92 3.68
CA TYR A 8 -6.69 -2.84 4.59
C TYR A 8 -6.65 -4.25 3.99
N PRO A 9 -5.61 -4.61 3.22
CA PRO A 9 -5.51 -5.92 2.59
C PRO A 9 -5.48 -7.05 3.62
N ARG A 10 -6.32 -8.06 3.41
CA ARG A 10 -6.51 -9.29 4.20
C ARG A 10 -7.18 -10.36 3.33
N GLY A 11 -7.17 -11.60 3.81
CA GLY A 11 -7.91 -12.70 3.19
C GLY A 11 -7.05 -13.95 3.01
N GLU A 12 -7.66 -15.01 2.49
CA GLU A 12 -6.92 -16.20 2.10
C GLU A 12 -5.90 -15.85 1.00
N GLY A 13 -4.65 -16.32 1.14
CA GLY A 13 -3.57 -16.03 0.19
C GLY A 13 -2.73 -14.78 0.50
N ILE A 14 -2.95 -14.12 1.65
CA ILE A 14 -2.05 -13.11 2.21
C ILE A 14 -1.55 -13.60 3.57
N SER A 15 -0.24 -13.67 3.76
CA SER A 15 0.35 -14.04 5.06
C SER A 15 0.00 -13.01 6.15
N LYS A 16 0.25 -13.36 7.42
CA LYS A 16 -0.06 -12.44 8.52
C LYS A 16 0.80 -11.19 8.46
N GLU A 17 2.06 -11.36 8.11
CA GLU A 17 3.05 -10.32 7.87
C GLU A 17 2.67 -9.51 6.61
N GLY A 18 2.18 -10.22 5.58
CA GLY A 18 1.67 -9.73 4.30
C GLY A 18 0.57 -8.69 4.42
N GLU A 19 -0.29 -8.78 5.45
CA GLU A 19 -1.31 -7.77 5.74
C GLU A 19 -0.75 -6.36 5.98
N THR A 20 0.56 -6.24 6.21
CA THR A 20 1.28 -4.98 6.41
C THR A 20 2.54 -4.85 5.54
N ALA A 21 2.73 -5.73 4.56
CA ALA A 21 3.83 -5.66 3.62
C ALA A 21 3.74 -4.42 2.72
N VAL A 22 4.86 -3.79 2.39
CA VAL A 22 4.85 -2.50 1.67
C VAL A 22 4.31 -2.65 0.24
N ASP A 23 4.61 -3.76 -0.43
CA ASP A 23 4.10 -4.11 -1.76
C ASP A 23 2.59 -4.33 -1.76
N VAL A 24 2.09 -5.08 -0.78
CA VAL A 24 0.66 -5.39 -0.64
C VAL A 24 -0.14 -4.12 -0.32
N ILE A 25 0.35 -3.29 0.61
CA ILE A 25 -0.28 -2.01 0.97
C ILE A 25 -0.26 -1.05 -0.22
N ALA A 26 0.85 -0.97 -0.95
CA ALA A 26 0.95 -0.10 -2.14
C ALA A 26 -0.05 -0.52 -3.23
N TYR A 27 -0.19 -1.81 -3.49
CA TYR A 27 -1.18 -2.32 -4.45
C TYR A 27 -2.61 -2.04 -4.00
N ALA A 28 -2.92 -2.27 -2.72
CA ALA A 28 -4.25 -1.99 -2.17
C ALA A 28 -4.60 -0.49 -2.24
N ALA A 29 -3.62 0.39 -1.99
CA ALA A 29 -3.80 1.83 -2.15
C ALA A 29 -4.04 2.22 -3.61
N HIS A 30 -3.28 1.62 -4.54
CA HIS A 30 -3.47 1.83 -5.98
C HIS A 30 -4.90 1.47 -6.43
N MET A 31 -5.41 0.30 -6.01
CA MET A 31 -6.77 -0.12 -6.33
C MET A 31 -7.82 0.85 -5.76
N ALA A 32 -7.65 1.32 -4.53
CA ALA A 32 -8.56 2.32 -3.94
C ALA A 32 -8.53 3.66 -4.70
N ALA A 33 -7.37 4.07 -5.23
CA ALA A 33 -7.25 5.25 -6.07
C ALA A 33 -7.97 5.07 -7.42
N LEU A 34 -7.83 3.91 -8.07
CA LEU A 34 -8.54 3.58 -9.31
C LEU A 34 -10.06 3.51 -9.13
N LEU A 35 -10.53 3.15 -7.94
CA LEU A 35 -11.95 3.18 -7.58
C LEU A 35 -12.50 4.59 -7.31
N GLY A 36 -11.67 5.64 -7.38
CA GLY A 36 -12.09 7.03 -7.25
C GLY A 36 -12.17 7.54 -5.81
N ALA A 37 -11.48 6.92 -4.85
CA ALA A 37 -11.43 7.43 -3.48
C ALA A 37 -10.74 8.80 -3.41
N ASN A 38 -11.32 9.71 -2.62
CA ASN A 38 -10.71 11.00 -2.32
C ASN A 38 -9.71 10.90 -1.16
N ILE A 39 -9.96 9.99 -0.21
CA ILE A 39 -9.07 9.71 0.93
C ILE A 39 -8.93 8.19 1.06
N ILE A 40 -7.69 7.73 1.15
CA ILE A 40 -7.36 6.31 1.28
C ILE A 40 -6.67 6.10 2.62
N LYS A 41 -7.31 5.37 3.53
CA LYS A 41 -6.74 4.98 4.82
C LYS A 41 -6.12 3.59 4.71
N VAL A 42 -4.81 3.51 4.92
CA VAL A 42 -4.03 2.26 4.93
C VAL A 42 -3.43 1.97 6.31
N LYS A 43 -3.02 0.71 6.54
CA LYS A 43 -2.16 0.37 7.69
C LYS A 43 -0.74 0.92 7.45
N LEU A 44 0.02 1.11 8.52
CA LEU A 44 1.43 1.50 8.39
C LEU A 44 2.22 0.35 7.73
N PRO A 45 2.91 0.60 6.60
CA PRO A 45 3.66 -0.44 5.90
C PRO A 45 4.94 -0.79 6.67
N THR A 46 5.21 -2.09 6.78
CA THR A 46 6.49 -2.64 7.24
C THR A 46 7.44 -2.78 6.06
N LYS A 47 8.72 -3.10 6.31
CA LYS A 47 9.70 -3.37 5.24
C LYS A 47 9.58 -4.76 4.61
N TYR A 48 8.65 -5.58 5.10
CA TYR A 48 8.41 -6.91 4.57
C TYR A 48 7.81 -6.82 3.16
N LEU A 49 8.18 -7.78 2.32
CA LEU A 49 7.64 -7.97 0.97
C LEU A 49 6.98 -9.35 0.92
N GLU A 50 5.70 -9.39 0.57
CA GLU A 50 4.97 -10.65 0.41
C GLU A 50 5.42 -11.38 -0.87
N ARG A 51 5.82 -10.62 -1.90
CA ARG A 51 6.29 -11.17 -3.19
C ARG A 51 7.80 -11.04 -3.30
N GLU A 52 8.46 -12.15 -3.69
CA GLU A 52 9.92 -12.24 -3.79
C GLU A 52 10.53 -11.44 -4.96
N LYS A 53 9.76 -11.17 -6.02
CA LYS A 53 10.24 -10.55 -7.27
C LYS A 53 9.80 -9.10 -7.44
N ILE A 54 9.98 -8.30 -6.39
CA ILE A 54 9.69 -6.86 -6.45
C ILE A 54 10.99 -6.09 -6.29
N GLU A 55 11.34 -5.35 -7.32
CA GLU A 55 12.37 -4.34 -7.24
C GLU A 55 11.80 -3.14 -6.49
N THR A 56 12.30 -2.92 -5.28
CA THR A 56 11.92 -1.77 -4.46
C THR A 56 13.04 -0.74 -4.45
N GLU A 57 12.64 0.52 -4.32
CA GLU A 57 13.56 1.57 -3.92
C GLU A 57 13.91 1.43 -2.43
N ASN A 58 14.67 2.39 -1.89
CA ASN A 58 14.95 2.44 -0.46
C ASN A 58 13.64 2.47 0.35
N ILE A 59 13.33 1.40 1.06
CA ILE A 59 12.17 1.22 1.95
C ILE A 59 12.57 1.10 3.42
N GLU A 60 13.79 1.49 3.80
CA GLU A 60 14.34 1.27 5.14
C GLU A 60 13.60 2.08 6.21
N SER A 61 13.31 3.35 5.92
CA SER A 61 12.59 4.23 6.84
C SER A 61 11.09 4.22 6.60
N LEU A 62 10.30 4.43 7.65
CA LEU A 62 8.84 4.53 7.52
C LEU A 62 8.40 5.66 6.54
N PRO A 63 8.99 6.87 6.57
CA PRO A 63 8.67 7.90 5.58
C PRO A 63 8.88 7.46 4.14
N LYS A 64 9.96 6.71 3.88
CA LYS A 64 10.24 6.18 2.54
C LYS A 64 9.21 5.14 2.09
N ARG A 65 8.74 4.29 2.99
CA ARG A 65 7.63 3.37 2.70
C ARG A 65 6.31 4.11 2.45
N ILE A 66 6.03 5.18 3.18
CA ILE A 66 4.85 6.02 2.93
C ILE A 66 4.96 6.70 1.56
N GLU A 67 6.13 7.21 1.20
CA GLU A 67 6.40 7.78 -0.13
C GLU A 67 6.18 6.75 -1.24
N TYR A 68 6.68 5.52 -1.05
CA TYR A 68 6.48 4.40 -1.97
C TYR A 68 4.99 4.08 -2.18
N VAL A 69 4.21 3.99 -1.09
CA VAL A 69 2.75 3.77 -1.16
C VAL A 69 2.04 4.95 -1.81
N LYS A 70 2.40 6.19 -1.47
CA LYS A 70 1.80 7.38 -2.08
C LYS A 70 2.03 7.40 -3.59
N ARG A 71 3.22 7.01 -4.05
CA ARG A 71 3.57 6.96 -5.46
C ARG A 71 2.70 5.96 -6.25
N SER A 72 2.22 4.88 -5.63
CA SER A 72 1.30 3.96 -6.31
C SER A 72 -0.07 4.59 -6.60
N CYS A 73 -0.45 5.64 -5.88
CA CYS A 73 -1.66 6.41 -6.13
C CYS A 73 -1.38 7.55 -7.13
N PHE A 74 -1.60 7.31 -8.42
CA PHE A 74 -1.44 8.31 -9.50
C PHE A 74 -0.08 9.05 -9.48
N ALA A 75 1.01 8.33 -9.24
CA ALA A 75 2.36 8.89 -9.12
C ALA A 75 2.51 9.93 -7.99
N GLY A 76 1.65 9.85 -6.96
CA GLY A 76 1.65 10.72 -5.78
C GLY A 76 0.93 12.06 -5.96
N LYS A 77 0.04 12.14 -6.95
CA LYS A 77 -0.85 13.30 -7.20
C LYS A 77 -2.11 13.26 -6.35
#